data_AF-A0A270PHW7-F1
#
_entry.id   AF-A0A270PHW7-F1
#
_cell.length_a   1.000
_cell.length_b   1.000
_cell.length_c   1.000
_cell.angle_alpha   90.00
_cell.angle_beta   90.00
_cell.angle_gamma   90.00
#
_symmetry.space_group_name_H-M   'P 1'
#
loop_
_entity.id
_entity.type
_entity.pdbx_description
1 polymer ?
#
loop_
_entity_poly.entity_id
_entity_poly.type
_entity_poly.pdbx_seq_one_letter_code
_entity_poly.pdbx_strand_id
1 'polypeptide(L)'
;MNSPDPLTDRYRPLKSSYSETSVLMIDTEADPFEILDAARQRIRAASDLLETLYCQCFKQADASDIPNIVSALYLLTQDGNDLLDIARQRLPKITR
;
A
#
# COMPACT_ATOMS: atom_id res chain seq x y z
N MET A 1 9.89 13.62 30.79
CA MET A 1 8.89 13.52 29.70
C MET A 1 9.69 13.56 28.42
N ASN A 2 9.82 12.44 27.71
CA ASN A 2 10.50 12.42 26.42
C ASN A 2 9.54 13.06 25.42
N SER A 3 9.90 14.22 24.88
CA SER A 3 9.18 14.81 23.76
C SER A 3 9.20 13.80 22.61
N PRO A 4 8.06 13.48 21.97
CA PRO A 4 8.06 12.65 20.78
C PRO A 4 8.94 13.33 19.73
N ASP A 5 9.87 12.56 19.14
CA ASP A 5 10.79 13.05 18.13
C ASP A 5 9.95 13.51 16.91
N PRO A 6 10.00 14.78 16.49
CA PRO A 6 9.14 15.31 15.42
C PRO A 6 9.23 14.54 14.09
N LEU A 7 10.30 13.78 13.87
CA LEU A 7 10.44 12.87 12.72
C LEU A 7 9.48 11.66 12.76
N THR A 8 9.07 11.23 13.96
CA THR A 8 8.16 10.08 14.14
C THR A 8 6.71 10.41 13.76
N ASP A 9 6.32 11.68 13.75
CA ASP A 9 4.97 12.09 13.36
C ASP A 9 4.80 12.22 11.83
N ARG A 10 5.86 12.64 11.11
CA ARG A 10 5.82 12.80 9.65
C ARG A 10 5.85 11.47 8.91
N TYR A 11 6.76 10.56 9.29
CA TYR A 11 6.94 9.29 8.59
C TYR A 11 6.22 8.17 9.31
N ARG A 12 5.16 7.64 8.68
CA ARG A 12 4.38 6.53 9.23
C ARG A 12 4.79 5.20 8.58
N PRO A 13 5.11 4.14 9.34
CA PRO A 13 5.46 2.86 8.75
C PRO A 13 4.30 2.23 7.99
N LEU A 14 4.59 1.52 6.91
CA LEU A 14 3.62 0.61 6.27
C LEU A 14 3.33 -0.56 7.20
N LYS A 15 2.08 -1.04 7.21
CA LYS A 15 1.66 -2.17 8.05
C LYS A 15 2.16 -3.51 7.51
N SER A 16 2.55 -3.56 6.24
CA SER A 16 3.00 -4.76 5.51
C SER A 16 4.42 -5.24 5.88
N SER A 17 5.02 -4.74 6.97
CA SER A 17 6.37 -5.11 7.40
C SER A 17 6.46 -6.58 7.87
N TYR A 18 7.48 -7.30 7.40
CA TYR A 18 7.85 -8.63 7.87
C TYR A 18 8.83 -8.63 9.05
N SER A 19 9.28 -7.45 9.48
CA SER A 19 10.25 -7.30 10.57
C SER A 19 9.77 -6.27 11.60
N GLU A 20 10.28 -6.40 12.83
CA GLU A 20 10.03 -5.42 13.89
C GLU A 20 10.58 -4.03 13.55
N THR A 21 11.57 -3.94 12.65
CA THR A 21 12.10 -2.68 12.14
C THR A 21 11.44 -2.34 10.80
N SER A 22 10.54 -1.35 10.80
CA SER A 22 9.95 -0.86 9.56
C SER A 22 10.95 -0.04 8.76
N VAL A 23 11.18 -0.44 7.50
CA VAL A 23 12.10 0.25 6.57
C VAL A 23 11.36 0.98 5.44
N LEU A 24 10.06 0.73 5.29
CA LEU A 24 9.21 1.42 4.33
C LEU A 24 8.23 2.32 5.09
N MET A 25 8.23 3.60 4.72
CA MET A 25 7.49 4.64 5.42
C MET A 25 6.70 5.49 4.43
N ILE A 26 5.54 5.96 4.86
CA ILE A 26 4.71 6.95 4.18
C ILE A 26 5.12 8.33 4.71
N ASP A 27 5.50 9.24 3.81
CA ASP A 27 5.61 10.66 4.13
C ASP A 27 4.20 11.26 4.23
N THR A 28 3.68 11.38 5.45
CA THR A 28 2.29 11.82 5.68
C THR A 28 2.08 13.32 5.44
N GLU A 29 3.15 14.07 5.27
CA GLU A 29 3.13 15.50 4.96
C GLU A 29 3.29 15.79 3.46
N ALA A 30 3.53 14.77 2.62
CA ALA A 30 3.54 14.93 1.18
C ALA A 30 2.18 15.42 0.64
N ASP A 31 2.17 15.88 -0.61
CA ASP A 31 0.95 16.33 -1.28
C ASP A 31 -0.11 15.21 -1.23
N PRO A 32 -1.30 15.45 -0.66
CA PRO A 32 -2.34 14.43 -0.56
C PRO A 32 -2.77 13.84 -1.91
N PHE A 33 -2.64 14.58 -3.02
CA PHE A 33 -2.92 14.06 -4.35
C PHE A 33 -1.84 13.09 -4.83
N GLU A 34 -0.57 13.37 -4.53
CA GLU A 34 0.55 12.45 -4.82
C GLU A 34 0.45 11.17 -4.00
N ILE A 35 0.06 11.27 -2.71
CA ILE A 35 -0.21 10.10 -1.87
C ILE A 35 -1.37 9.28 -2.44
N LEU A 36 -2.44 9.95 -2.92
CA LEU A 36 -3.58 9.29 -3.57
C LEU A 36 -3.17 8.57 -4.87
N ASP A 37 -2.35 9.20 -5.71
CA ASP A 37 -1.88 8.59 -6.95
C ASP A 37 -0.97 7.39 -6.67
N ALA A 38 -0.10 7.48 -5.66
CA ALA A 38 0.71 6.35 -5.20
C ALA A 38 -0.15 5.18 -4.67
N ALA A 39 -1.25 5.49 -3.99
CA ALA A 39 -2.22 4.49 -3.52
C ALA A 39 -2.92 3.82 -4.71
N ARG A 40 -3.41 4.64 -5.66
CA ARG A 40 -4.07 4.18 -6.88
C ARG A 40 -3.16 3.28 -7.71
N GLN A 41 -1.88 3.63 -7.84
CA GLN A 41 -0.92 2.83 -8.59
C GLN A 41 -0.81 1.41 -8.02
N ARG A 42 -0.69 1.26 -6.70
CA ARG A 42 -0.58 -0.04 -6.03
C ARG A 42 -1.85 -0.88 -6.16
N ILE A 43 -3.02 -0.28 -5.92
CA ILE A 43 -4.31 -0.96 -6.04
C ILE A 43 -4.56 -1.41 -7.49
N ARG A 44 -4.18 -0.57 -8.46
CA ARG A 44 -4.27 -0.93 -9.87
C ARG A 44 -3.31 -2.07 -10.22
N ALA A 45 -2.05 -2.01 -9.78
CA ALA A 45 -1.10 -3.10 -10.00
C ALA A 45 -1.58 -4.43 -9.36
N ALA A 46 -2.17 -4.38 -8.17
CA ALA A 46 -2.79 -5.55 -7.55
C ALA A 46 -3.96 -6.08 -8.38
N SER A 47 -4.80 -5.18 -8.91
CA SER A 47 -5.95 -5.56 -9.74
C SER A 47 -5.51 -6.19 -11.07
N ASP A 48 -4.54 -5.60 -11.76
CA ASP A 48 -3.99 -6.10 -13.02
C ASP A 48 -3.31 -7.48 -12.81
N LEU A 49 -2.60 -7.66 -11.69
CA LEU A 49 -1.99 -8.94 -11.32
C LEU A 49 -3.05 -10.00 -10.95
N LEU A 50 -4.13 -9.62 -10.26
CA LEU A 50 -5.23 -10.52 -9.93
C LEU A 50 -5.97 -10.96 -11.19
N GLU A 51 -6.20 -10.05 -12.14
CA GLU A 51 -6.78 -10.38 -13.44
C GLU A 51 -5.89 -11.37 -14.21
N THR A 52 -4.57 -11.16 -14.18
CA THR A 52 -3.60 -12.09 -14.77
C THR A 52 -3.69 -13.47 -14.10
N LEU A 53 -3.71 -13.52 -12.77
CA LEU A 53 -3.89 -14.77 -12.02
C LEU A 53 -5.21 -15.45 -12.39
N TYR A 54 -6.33 -14.72 -12.38
CA TYR A 54 -7.64 -15.26 -12.70
C TYR A 54 -7.74 -15.81 -14.14
N CYS A 55 -7.17 -15.09 -15.11
CA CYS A 55 -7.18 -15.48 -16.52
C CYS A 55 -6.20 -16.64 -16.83
N GLN A 56 -5.05 -16.71 -16.16
CA GLN A 56 -3.99 -17.68 -16.47
C GLN A 56 -3.99 -18.93 -15.57
N CYS A 57 -4.56 -18.87 -14.36
CA CYS A 57 -4.36 -19.89 -13.31
C CYS A 57 -5.39 -21.02 -13.21
N PHE A 58 -5.82 -21.55 -14.35
CA PHE A 58 -6.31 -22.95 -14.34
C PHE A 58 -5.69 -23.84 -15.42
N LYS A 59 -4.84 -23.32 -16.30
CA LYS A 59 -4.31 -24.11 -17.42
C LYS A 59 -2.79 -24.15 -17.54
N GLN A 60 -2.03 -23.16 -17.02
CA GLN A 60 -0.62 -22.99 -17.39
C GLN A 60 0.34 -22.51 -16.29
N ALA A 61 -0.14 -21.95 -15.17
CA ALA A 61 0.74 -21.53 -14.07
C ALA A 61 1.16 -22.72 -13.20
N ASP A 62 2.42 -22.78 -12.79
CA ASP A 62 2.88 -23.80 -11.85
C ASP A 62 2.22 -23.54 -10.48
N ALA A 63 1.77 -24.59 -9.80
CA ALA A 63 1.09 -24.45 -8.52
C ALA A 63 1.99 -23.80 -7.46
N SER A 64 3.31 -23.88 -7.65
CA SER A 64 4.33 -23.21 -6.83
C SER A 64 4.37 -21.70 -6.97
N ASP A 65 3.84 -21.12 -8.06
CA ASP A 65 3.85 -19.67 -8.29
C ASP A 65 2.70 -18.96 -7.59
N ILE A 66 1.62 -19.69 -7.30
CA ILE A 66 0.40 -19.14 -6.67
C ILE A 66 0.70 -18.46 -5.32
N PRO A 67 1.45 -19.06 -4.37
CA PRO A 67 1.78 -18.40 -3.12
C PRO A 67 2.56 -17.09 -3.30
N ASN A 68 3.48 -17.03 -4.26
CA ASN A 68 4.28 -15.84 -4.54
C ASN A 68 3.42 -14.71 -5.12
N ILE A 69 2.52 -15.04 -6.06
CA ILE A 69 1.59 -14.08 -6.65
C ILE A 69 0.61 -13.56 -5.59
N VAL A 70 0.06 -14.46 -4.76
CA VAL A 70 -0.84 -14.09 -3.66
C VAL A 70 -0.14 -13.19 -2.64
N SER A 71 1.13 -13.47 -2.32
CA SER A 71 1.93 -12.60 -1.44
C SER A 71 2.12 -11.21 -2.04
N ALA A 72 2.44 -11.10 -3.33
CA ALA A 72 2.58 -9.81 -4.01
C ALA A 72 1.24 -9.02 -4.03
N LEU A 73 0.13 -9.71 -4.32
CA LEU A 73 -1.21 -9.14 -4.27
C LEU A 73 -1.55 -8.59 -2.88
N TYR A 74 -1.24 -9.37 -1.84
CA TYR A 74 -1.46 -8.96 -0.46
C TYR A 74 -0.69 -7.69 -0.12
N LEU A 75 0.61 -7.63 -0.43
CA LEU A 75 1.45 -6.47 -0.14
C LEU A 75 0.99 -5.21 -0.87
N LEU A 76 0.75 -5.31 -2.19
CA LEU A 76 0.27 -4.17 -2.99
C LEU A 76 -1.08 -3.64 -2.48
N THR A 77 -1.97 -4.54 -2.07
CA THR A 77 -3.28 -4.16 -1.53
C THR A 77 -3.16 -3.49 -0.17
N GLN A 78 -2.34 -4.02 0.74
CA GLN A 78 -2.10 -3.42 2.06
C GLN A 78 -1.45 -2.04 1.94
N ASP A 79 -0.39 -1.92 1.14
CA ASP A 79 0.30 -0.66 0.92
C ASP A 79 -0.64 0.40 0.30
N GLY A 80 -1.45 -0.02 -0.69
CA GLY A 80 -2.45 0.84 -1.30
C GLY A 80 -3.49 1.35 -0.30
N ASN A 81 -3.98 0.48 0.58
CA ASN A 81 -4.93 0.85 1.62
C ASN A 81 -4.32 1.80 2.66
N ASP A 82 -3.09 1.55 3.10
CA ASP A 82 -2.39 2.43 4.04
C ASP A 82 -2.22 3.85 3.47
N LEU A 83 -1.86 3.96 2.19
CA LEU A 83 -1.77 5.25 1.50
C LEU A 83 -3.15 5.92 1.34
N LEU A 84 -4.20 5.16 1.01
CA LEU A 84 -5.57 5.69 0.91
C LEU A 84 -6.06 6.26 2.24
N ASP A 85 -5.76 5.61 3.36
CA ASP A 85 -6.14 6.09 4.70
C ASP A 85 -5.52 7.46 4.98
N ILE A 86 -4.24 7.65 4.64
CA ILE A 86 -3.55 8.93 4.79
C ILE A 86 -4.09 9.98 3.82
N ALA A 87 -4.22 9.65 2.53
CA ALA A 87 -4.74 10.56 1.52
C ALA A 87 -6.15 11.06 1.93
N ARG A 88 -7.04 10.17 2.38
CA ARG A 88 -8.38 10.54 2.83
C ARG A 88 -8.41 11.47 4.04
N GLN A 89 -7.44 11.35 4.95
CA GLN A 89 -7.32 12.26 6.11
C GLN A 89 -6.88 13.66 5.70
N ARG A 90 -6.10 13.77 4.61
CA ARG A 90 -5.42 15.00 4.19
C ARG A 90 -6.11 15.72 3.04
N LEU A 91 -6.90 15.01 2.23
CA LEU A 91 -7.66 15.60 1.13
C LEU A 91 -8.69 16.61 1.66
N PRO A 92 -8.92 17.73 0.96
CA PRO A 92 -9.94 18.69 1.33
C PRO A 92 -11.30 17.99 1.40
N LYS A 93 -12.02 18.17 2.51
CA LYS A 93 -13.43 17.74 2.58
C LYS A 93 -14.19 18.59 1.57
N ILE A 94 -14.81 17.94 0.58
CA ILE A 94 -15.76 18.60 -0.30
C ILE A 94 -16.99 18.91 0.57
N THR A 95 -17.09 20.15 1.05
CA THR A 95 -18.31 20.66 1.68
C THR A 95 -19.38 20.71 0.58
N ARG A 96 -20.36 19.81 0.63
CA ARG A 96 -21.59 19.91 -0.16
C ARG A 96 -22.57 20.85 0.50
#